data_AF-A0A3L8C4G8-F1
#
_entry.id   AF-A0A3L8C4G8-F1
#
_cell.length_a   1.000
_cell.length_b   1.000
_cell.length_c   1.000
_cell.angle_alpha   90.00
_cell.angle_beta   90.00
_cell.angle_gamma   90.00
#
_symmetry.space_group_name_H-M   'P 1'
#
loop_
_entity.id
_entity.type
_entity.pdbx_description
1 polymer ?
#
loop_
_entity_poly.entity_id
_entity_poly.type
_entity_poly.pdbx_seq_one_letter_code
_entity_poly.pdbx_strand_id
1 'polypeptide(L)'
;MNADVRRVFDFFLNAVGEEQPKRVSDRIRAYIRWQLPLPAAEQALLVLQEYLALRDAMTLEQHDLKVNAYRFSDEADLTASTLQQQKQKLLDMRSRYLSPEVDRAFYEEEDIFDDYTLSKLALMEDDEMSSADKSAAIASLEAGLPLAIQEQIVAVSRIQLLAKLRKTWQMEQGDAAGLRQLRESVVGAAAADRLEQLDQKRLNWHSRVDAWMQTRNHILAQEALAFQDRQAGVSRARAENFDTSELKRVQALEKLHDYSSVNGSQ
;
A
#
# COMPACT_ATOMS: atom_id res chain seq x y z
N MET A 1 17.94 -23.49 0.54
CA MET A 1 16.51 -23.21 0.81
C MET A 1 16.36 -21.71 0.90
N ASN A 2 15.38 -21.12 0.22
CA ASN A 2 15.19 -19.66 0.17
C ASN A 2 13.69 -19.30 0.27
N ALA A 3 13.39 -18.01 0.36
CA ALA A 3 12.03 -17.49 0.54
C ALA A 3 11.05 -17.88 -0.58
N ASP A 4 11.54 -18.29 -1.76
CA ASP A 4 10.67 -18.74 -2.87
C ASP A 4 9.88 -20.00 -2.52
N VAL A 5 10.42 -20.87 -1.65
CA VAL A 5 9.71 -22.07 -1.18
C VAL A 5 8.45 -21.66 -0.40
N ARG A 6 8.56 -20.67 0.50
CA ARG A 6 7.41 -20.10 1.21
C ARG A 6 6.40 -19.49 0.25
N ARG A 7 6.85 -18.71 -0.74
CA ARG A 7 5.96 -18.12 -1.76
C ARG A 7 5.15 -19.16 -2.53
N VAL A 8 5.76 -20.31 -2.85
CA VAL A 8 5.03 -21.43 -3.47
C VAL A 8 3.96 -21.95 -2.52
N PHE A 9 4.28 -22.19 -1.25
CA PHE A 9 3.28 -22.66 -0.28
C PHE A 9 2.14 -21.65 -0.15
N ASP A 10 2.46 -20.37 0.02
CA ASP A 10 1.49 -19.28 0.13
C ASP A 10 0.60 -19.17 -1.09
N PHE A 11 1.14 -19.36 -2.29
CA PHE A 11 0.34 -19.38 -3.52
C PHE A 11 -0.76 -20.45 -3.48
N PHE A 12 -0.42 -21.69 -3.11
CA PHE A 12 -1.41 -22.77 -3.01
C PHE A 12 -2.42 -22.51 -1.88
N LEU A 13 -1.93 -21.96 -0.77
CA LEU A 13 -2.71 -21.75 0.44
C LEU A 13 -3.67 -20.55 0.35
N ASN A 14 -3.33 -19.53 -0.44
CA ASN A 14 -4.16 -18.35 -0.69
C ASN A 14 -5.15 -18.53 -1.85
N ALA A 15 -4.95 -19.55 -2.70
CA ALA A 15 -5.82 -19.82 -3.85
C ALA A 15 -7.22 -20.38 -3.45
N VAL A 16 -7.60 -20.33 -2.17
CA VAL A 16 -8.68 -21.16 -1.64
C VAL A 16 -9.69 -20.35 -0.82
N GLY A 17 -10.82 -20.04 -1.46
CA GLY A 17 -12.07 -19.67 -0.80
C GLY A 17 -13.04 -20.85 -0.60
N GLU A 18 -12.87 -21.97 -1.31
CA GLU A 18 -13.87 -23.06 -1.38
C GLU A 18 -13.31 -24.51 -1.41
N GLU A 19 -12.10 -24.78 -0.90
CA GLU A 19 -11.56 -26.15 -0.78
C GLU A 19 -11.20 -26.53 0.66
N GLN A 20 -11.34 -27.82 0.99
CA GLN A 20 -10.95 -28.37 2.30
C GLN A 20 -9.42 -28.27 2.48
N PRO A 21 -8.90 -27.83 3.66
CA PRO A 21 -7.47 -27.65 3.92
C PRO A 21 -6.59 -28.85 3.56
N LYS A 22 -7.12 -30.06 3.75
CA LYS A 22 -6.43 -31.32 3.42
C LYS A 22 -6.16 -31.48 1.91
N ARG A 23 -7.08 -31.05 1.05
CA ARG A 23 -6.88 -31.14 -0.41
C ARG A 23 -5.77 -30.21 -0.89
N VAL A 24 -5.66 -29.04 -0.27
CA VAL A 24 -4.62 -28.04 -0.56
C VAL A 24 -3.25 -28.60 -0.19
N SER A 25 -3.11 -29.16 1.02
CA SER A 25 -1.84 -29.75 1.44
C SER A 25 -1.44 -30.95 0.57
N ASP A 26 -2.39 -31.81 0.17
CA ASP A 26 -2.13 -32.91 -0.76
C ASP A 26 -1.67 -32.43 -2.14
N ARG A 27 -2.22 -31.32 -2.66
CA ARG A 27 -1.76 -30.69 -3.91
C ARG A 27 -0.34 -30.16 -3.81
N ILE A 28 0.00 -29.49 -2.71
CA ILE A 28 1.38 -29.00 -2.49
C ILE A 28 2.35 -30.18 -2.46
N ARG A 29 2.01 -31.27 -1.75
CA ARG A 29 2.84 -32.48 -1.69
C ARG A 29 3.04 -33.12 -3.06
N ALA A 30 1.99 -33.20 -3.87
CA ALA A 30 2.07 -33.71 -5.24
C ALA A 30 2.96 -32.82 -6.11
N TYR A 31 2.81 -31.50 -6.01
CA TYR A 31 3.61 -30.52 -6.74
C TYR A 31 5.10 -30.63 -6.38
N ILE A 32 5.43 -30.71 -5.08
CA ILE A 32 6.80 -30.90 -4.59
C ILE A 32 7.45 -32.15 -5.22
N ARG A 33 6.74 -33.29 -5.18
CA ARG A 33 7.24 -34.57 -5.71
C ARG A 33 7.41 -34.56 -7.23
N TRP A 34 6.62 -33.76 -7.93
CA TRP A 34 6.70 -33.62 -9.37
C TRP A 34 7.84 -32.68 -9.79
N GLN A 35 8.07 -31.60 -9.05
CA GLN A 35 9.03 -30.55 -9.41
C GLN A 35 10.46 -30.85 -8.96
N LEU A 36 10.66 -31.64 -7.90
CA LEU A 36 11.96 -31.82 -7.25
C LEU A 36 12.45 -33.29 -7.30
N PRO A 37 13.77 -33.51 -7.42
CA PRO A 37 14.36 -34.84 -7.25
C PRO A 37 14.20 -35.33 -5.80
N LEU A 38 14.22 -36.65 -5.61
CA LEU A 38 13.82 -37.30 -4.37
C LEU A 38 14.44 -36.69 -3.08
N PRO A 39 15.76 -36.45 -2.97
CA PRO A 39 16.33 -35.88 -1.74
C PRO A 39 15.80 -34.45 -1.44
N ALA A 40 15.62 -33.63 -2.48
CA ALA A 40 15.09 -32.27 -2.33
C ALA A 40 13.59 -32.28 -2.04
N ALA A 41 12.85 -33.24 -2.60
CA ALA A 41 11.43 -33.43 -2.33
C ALA A 41 11.20 -33.84 -0.86
N GLU A 42 12.00 -34.75 -0.31
CA GLU A 42 11.93 -35.14 1.10
C GLU A 42 12.18 -33.96 2.03
N GLN A 43 13.21 -33.16 1.75
CA GLN A 43 13.48 -31.95 2.51
C GLN A 43 12.32 -30.94 2.42
N ALA A 44 11.80 -30.67 1.22
CA ALA A 44 10.69 -29.74 1.04
C ALA A 44 9.39 -30.21 1.72
N LEU A 45 9.17 -31.53 1.84
CA LEU A 45 8.02 -32.09 2.55
C LEU A 45 8.13 -31.90 4.07
N LEU A 46 9.34 -32.00 4.64
CA LEU A 46 9.58 -31.69 6.05
C LEU A 46 9.32 -30.21 6.34
N VAL A 47 9.83 -29.33 5.47
CA VAL A 47 9.63 -27.87 5.57
C VAL A 47 8.15 -27.51 5.46
N LEU A 48 7.41 -28.17 4.56
CA LEU A 48 5.95 -28.00 4.45
C LEU A 48 5.24 -28.42 5.74
N GLN A 49 5.68 -29.48 6.41
CA GLN A 49 5.09 -29.92 7.67
C GLN A 49 5.29 -28.88 8.77
N GLU A 50 6.50 -28.36 8.94
CA GLU A 50 6.81 -27.27 9.88
C GLU A 50 5.97 -26.03 9.59
N TYR A 51 5.89 -25.65 8.31
CA TYR A 51 5.13 -24.49 7.87
C TYR A 51 3.63 -24.60 8.15
N LEU A 52 3.03 -25.75 7.85
CA LEU A 52 1.61 -25.99 8.14
C LEU A 52 1.34 -26.00 9.65
N ALA A 53 2.25 -26.55 10.46
CA ALA A 53 2.11 -26.54 11.91
C ALA A 53 2.13 -25.10 12.48
N LEU A 54 3.06 -24.25 12.00
CA LEU A 54 3.08 -22.83 12.34
C LEU A 54 1.75 -22.15 11.95
N ARG A 55 1.22 -22.47 10.76
CA ARG A 55 -0.01 -21.85 10.25
C ARG A 55 -1.25 -22.25 11.04
N ASP A 56 -1.34 -23.51 11.44
CA ASP A 56 -2.41 -23.99 12.30
C ASP A 56 -2.33 -23.33 13.68
N ALA A 57 -1.12 -23.19 14.25
CA ALA A 57 -0.90 -22.47 15.49
C ALA A 57 -1.30 -21.00 15.39
N MET A 58 -0.92 -20.31 14.30
CA MET A 58 -1.35 -18.94 14.01
C MET A 58 -2.87 -18.81 14.03
N THR A 59 -3.60 -19.75 13.42
CA THR A 59 -5.08 -19.72 13.41
C THR A 59 -5.71 -19.98 14.78
N LEU A 60 -5.07 -20.79 15.63
CA LEU A 60 -5.56 -21.08 16.98
C LEU A 60 -5.29 -19.90 17.94
N GLU A 61 -4.11 -19.29 17.83
CA GLU A 61 -3.66 -18.16 18.66
C GLU A 61 -4.14 -16.78 18.11
N GLN A 62 -5.01 -16.75 17.08
CA GLN A 62 -5.58 -15.54 16.44
C GLN A 62 -6.26 -14.55 17.39
N HIS A 63 -6.65 -14.99 18.59
CA HIS A 63 -7.25 -14.10 19.60
C HIS A 63 -6.20 -13.30 20.38
N ASP A 64 -4.99 -13.85 20.58
CA ASP A 64 -3.89 -13.21 21.32
C ASP A 64 -2.91 -12.46 20.41
N LEU A 65 -2.86 -12.90 19.15
CA LEU A 65 -2.12 -12.27 18.08
C LEU A 65 -3.13 -11.45 17.28
N LYS A 66 -3.12 -10.12 17.44
CA LYS A 66 -3.82 -9.19 16.53
C LYS A 66 -3.16 -9.18 15.13
N VAL A 67 -2.89 -10.36 14.56
CA VAL A 67 -2.17 -10.63 13.30
C VAL A 67 -2.95 -10.17 12.07
N ASN A 68 -4.24 -9.87 12.22
CA ASN A 68 -4.88 -8.98 11.28
C ASN A 68 -4.39 -7.55 11.56
N ALA A 69 -3.26 -7.20 10.92
CA ALA A 69 -2.88 -5.82 10.66
C ALA A 69 -4.17 -5.05 10.32
N TYR A 70 -4.38 -3.91 10.98
CA TYR A 70 -5.57 -3.04 10.86
C TYR A 70 -6.80 -3.35 11.74
N ARG A 71 -6.70 -4.10 12.84
CA ARG A 71 -7.72 -4.07 13.92
C ARG A 71 -7.23 -3.46 15.23
N PHE A 72 -6.51 -2.35 15.12
CA PHE A 72 -6.38 -1.41 16.24
C PHE A 72 -7.63 -0.53 16.23
N SER A 73 -8.40 -0.55 17.31
CA SER A 73 -9.61 0.25 17.44
C SER A 73 -9.31 1.74 17.62
N ASP A 74 -8.09 2.06 18.09
CA ASP A 74 -7.60 3.42 18.29
C ASP A 74 -6.19 3.57 17.71
N GLU A 75 -5.96 4.68 17.00
CA GLU A 75 -4.67 5.06 16.41
C GLU A 75 -3.58 5.28 17.48
N ALA A 76 -3.98 5.56 18.73
CA ALA A 76 -3.10 5.71 19.89
C ALA A 76 -2.40 4.41 20.32
N ASP A 77 -2.91 3.24 19.92
CA ASP A 77 -2.33 1.93 20.26
C ASP A 77 -1.26 1.46 19.25
N LEU A 78 -0.98 2.25 18.19
CA LEU A 78 -0.04 1.93 17.13
C LEU A 78 1.36 2.53 17.39
N THR A 79 1.96 2.19 18.52
CA THR A 79 3.31 2.66 18.89
C THR A 79 4.40 1.69 18.44
N ALA A 80 5.65 2.16 18.34
CA ALA A 80 6.79 1.28 18.08
C ALA A 80 6.89 0.14 19.10
N SER A 81 6.65 0.42 20.38
CA SER A 81 6.76 -0.56 21.47
C SER A 81 5.69 -1.66 21.40
N THR A 82 4.45 -1.30 21.07
CA THR A 82 3.35 -2.27 20.95
C THR A 82 3.55 -3.18 19.74
N LEU A 83 4.00 -2.63 18.61
CA LEU A 83 4.31 -3.41 17.41
C LEU A 83 5.53 -4.32 17.64
N GLN A 84 6.54 -3.85 18.37
CA GLN A 84 7.70 -4.68 18.75
C GLN A 84 7.28 -5.85 19.65
N GLN A 85 6.37 -5.65 20.59
CA GLN A 85 5.82 -6.75 21.40
C GLN A 85 5.06 -7.78 20.55
N GLN A 86 4.30 -7.32 19.55
CA GLN A 86 3.61 -8.23 18.62
C GLN A 86 4.59 -9.03 17.77
N LYS A 87 5.64 -8.38 17.26
CA LYS A 87 6.73 -9.04 16.55
C LYS A 87 7.40 -10.10 17.42
N GLN A 88 7.69 -9.80 18.70
CA GLN A 88 8.29 -10.78 19.60
C GLN A 88 7.42 -12.03 19.78
N LYS A 89 6.10 -11.87 19.95
CA LYS A 89 5.17 -13.01 20.03
C LYS A 89 5.20 -13.87 18.77
N LEU A 90 5.31 -13.24 17.60
CA LEU A 90 5.43 -13.94 16.32
C LEU A 90 6.74 -14.72 16.23
N LEU A 91 7.86 -14.14 16.65
CA LEU A 91 9.18 -14.80 16.71
C LEU A 91 9.16 -15.99 17.69
N ASP A 92 8.56 -15.82 18.87
CA ASP A 92 8.42 -16.88 19.87
C ASP A 92 7.55 -18.03 19.33
N MET A 93 6.53 -17.73 18.53
CA MET A 93 5.74 -18.76 17.87
C MET A 93 6.54 -19.45 16.76
N ARG A 94 7.23 -18.68 15.90
CA ARG A 94 8.07 -19.25 14.82
C ARG A 94 9.12 -20.19 15.37
N SER A 95 9.83 -19.82 16.43
CA SER A 95 10.85 -20.67 17.08
C SER A 95 10.30 -21.97 17.68
N ARG A 96 9.00 -22.04 17.99
CA ARG A 96 8.33 -23.28 18.47
C ARG A 96 8.04 -24.26 17.34
N TYR A 97 7.83 -23.78 16.11
CA TYR A 97 7.31 -24.58 15.00
C TYR A 97 8.26 -24.75 13.81
N LEU A 98 9.22 -23.83 13.64
CA LEU A 98 10.18 -23.84 12.54
C LEU A 98 11.58 -24.16 13.05
N SER A 99 12.33 -24.93 12.25
CA SER A 99 13.77 -25.06 12.45
C SER A 99 14.46 -23.70 12.21
N PRO A 100 15.60 -23.42 12.87
CA PRO A 100 16.34 -22.17 12.66
C PRO A 100 16.72 -21.90 11.19
N GLU A 101 16.97 -22.96 10.43
CA GLU A 101 17.30 -22.89 9.01
C GLU A 101 16.07 -22.54 8.17
N VAL A 102 14.90 -23.11 8.48
CA VAL A 102 13.63 -22.79 7.81
C VAL A 102 13.22 -21.36 8.11
N ASP A 103 13.29 -20.98 9.38
CA ASP A 103 12.95 -19.66 9.88
C ASP A 103 13.75 -18.56 9.16
N ARG A 104 15.09 -18.68 9.17
CA ARG A 104 15.97 -17.75 8.45
C ARG A 104 15.65 -17.74 6.96
N ALA A 105 15.54 -18.90 6.32
CA ALA A 105 15.29 -18.97 4.89
C ALA A 105 13.96 -18.33 4.46
N PHE A 106 12.96 -18.32 5.34
CA PHE A 106 11.61 -17.85 5.02
C PHE A 106 11.37 -16.39 5.39
N TYR A 107 12.05 -15.87 6.42
CA TYR A 107 11.68 -14.62 7.05
C TYR A 107 12.84 -13.65 7.30
N GLU A 108 14.11 -14.01 7.10
CA GLU A 108 15.25 -13.13 7.43
C GLU A 108 15.15 -11.75 6.75
N GLU A 109 14.78 -11.71 5.48
CA GLU A 109 14.60 -10.43 4.74
C GLU A 109 13.42 -9.61 5.31
N GLU A 110 12.31 -10.27 5.65
CA GLU A 110 11.13 -9.65 6.28
C GLU A 110 11.48 -9.12 7.67
N ASP A 111 12.18 -9.91 8.48
CA ASP A 111 12.60 -9.56 9.83
C ASP A 111 13.52 -8.35 9.84
N ILE A 112 14.50 -8.29 8.91
CA ILE A 112 15.41 -7.14 8.78
C ILE A 112 14.63 -5.88 8.38
N PHE A 113 13.69 -5.99 7.44
CA PHE A 113 12.86 -4.86 7.02
C PHE A 113 11.94 -4.37 8.14
N ASP A 114 11.33 -5.30 8.88
CA ASP A 114 10.47 -5.00 10.01
C ASP A 114 11.26 -4.34 11.15
N ASP A 115 12.46 -4.84 11.47
CA ASP A 115 13.33 -4.24 12.50
C ASP A 115 13.73 -2.81 12.13
N TYR A 116 14.08 -2.58 10.86
CA TYR A 116 14.32 -1.23 10.34
C TYR A 116 13.09 -0.33 10.50
N THR A 117 11.91 -0.83 10.12
CA THR A 117 10.67 -0.05 10.15
C THR A 117 10.29 0.31 11.58
N LEU A 118 10.40 -0.63 12.53
CA LEU A 118 10.13 -0.40 13.95
C LEU A 118 11.15 0.56 14.57
N SER A 119 12.44 0.42 14.24
CA SER A 119 13.49 1.32 14.73
C SER A 119 13.28 2.75 14.23
N LYS A 120 12.90 2.90 12.96
CA LYS A 120 12.56 4.19 12.37
C LYS A 120 11.34 4.81 13.05
N LEU A 121 10.30 4.02 13.32
CA LEU A 121 9.12 4.51 14.04
C LEU A 121 9.47 4.97 15.46
N ALA A 122 10.28 4.21 16.19
CA ALA A 122 10.74 4.59 17.53
C ALA A 122 11.51 5.92 17.51
N LEU A 123 12.41 6.12 16.53
CA LEU A 123 13.11 7.40 16.37
C LEU A 123 12.17 8.55 16.02
N MET A 124 11.10 8.29 15.29
CA MET A 124 10.10 9.32 14.96
C MET A 124 9.27 9.71 16.18
N GLU A 125 8.91 8.74 17.04
CA GLU A 125 8.17 8.92 18.29
C GLU A 125 8.98 9.59 19.41
N ASP A 126 10.32 9.60 19.32
CA ASP A 126 11.19 10.18 20.35
C ASP A 126 11.14 11.72 20.36
N ASP A 127 10.33 12.33 21.23
CA ASP A 127 10.19 13.78 21.34
C ASP A 127 11.44 14.50 21.91
N GLU A 128 12.43 13.78 22.43
CA GLU A 128 13.67 14.37 22.95
C GLU A 128 14.69 14.67 21.83
N MET A 129 14.56 13.99 20.69
CA MET A 129 15.47 14.18 19.55
C MET A 129 15.05 15.34 18.63
N SER A 130 16.03 16.15 18.22
CA SER A 130 15.81 17.16 17.17
C SER A 130 15.52 16.50 15.82
N SER A 131 14.85 17.21 14.90
CA SER A 131 14.57 16.64 13.57
C SER A 131 15.84 16.34 12.77
N ALA A 132 16.92 17.09 13.01
CA ALA A 132 18.22 16.86 12.39
C ALA A 132 18.86 15.56 12.91
N ASP A 133 18.81 15.33 14.23
CA ASP A 133 19.35 14.12 14.85
C ASP A 133 18.55 12.89 14.45
N LYS A 134 17.21 12.99 14.41
CA LYS A 134 16.34 11.93 13.89
C LYS A 134 16.70 11.57 12.45
N SER A 135 16.89 12.58 11.59
CA SER A 135 17.24 12.36 10.18
C SER A 135 18.59 11.67 10.03
N ALA A 136 19.60 12.07 10.81
CA ALA A 136 20.91 11.45 10.81
C ALA A 136 20.86 9.99 11.32
N ALA A 137 20.10 9.73 12.39
CA ALA A 137 19.92 8.39 12.94
C ALA A 137 19.22 7.46 11.95
N ILE A 138 18.17 7.93 11.27
CA ILE A 138 17.47 7.15 10.23
C ILE A 138 18.40 6.87 9.04
N ALA A 139 19.20 7.84 8.59
CA ALA A 139 20.15 7.62 7.50
C ALA A 139 21.21 6.56 7.88
N SER A 140 21.66 6.54 9.13
CA SER A 140 22.56 5.51 9.64
C SER A 140 21.91 4.11 9.66
N LEU A 141 20.64 4.02 10.09
CA LEU A 141 19.86 2.78 10.02
C LEU A 141 19.76 2.26 8.59
N GLU A 142 19.43 3.11 7.63
CA GLU A 142 19.32 2.74 6.22
C GLU A 142 20.65 2.25 5.64
N ALA A 143 21.76 2.92 5.99
CA ALA A 143 23.09 2.55 5.53
C ALA A 143 23.57 1.19 6.06
N GLY A 144 23.03 0.74 7.21
CA GLY A 144 23.35 -0.56 7.82
C GLY A 144 22.64 -1.75 7.19
N LEU A 145 21.67 -1.54 6.29
CA LEU A 145 20.86 -2.61 5.73
C LEU A 145 21.58 -3.37 4.60
N PRO A 146 21.21 -4.63 4.32
CA PRO A 146 21.62 -5.32 3.11
C PRO A 146 21.22 -4.56 1.84
N LEU A 147 22.07 -4.59 0.81
CA LEU A 147 21.86 -3.82 -0.43
C LEU A 147 20.50 -4.08 -1.08
N ALA A 148 20.04 -5.34 -1.11
CA ALA A 148 18.73 -5.69 -1.67
C ALA A 148 17.57 -4.96 -0.96
N ILE A 149 17.63 -4.85 0.37
CA ILE A 149 16.62 -4.16 1.18
C ILE A 149 16.76 -2.64 1.00
N GLN A 150 17.98 -2.11 0.92
CA GLN A 150 18.20 -0.69 0.61
C GLN A 150 17.55 -0.31 -0.74
N GLU A 151 17.74 -1.12 -1.78
CA GLU A 151 17.12 -0.88 -3.10
C GLU A 151 15.60 -0.88 -3.04
N GLN A 152 15.00 -1.79 -2.28
CA GLN A 152 13.55 -1.84 -2.05
C GLN A 152 13.05 -0.59 -1.32
N ILE A 153 13.73 -0.16 -0.24
CA ILE A 153 13.40 1.06 0.50
C ILE A 153 13.50 2.28 -0.42
N VAL A 154 14.57 2.39 -1.21
CA VAL A 154 14.77 3.48 -2.16
C VAL A 154 13.65 3.52 -3.21
N ALA A 155 13.21 2.36 -3.72
CA ALA A 155 12.11 2.32 -4.69
C ALA A 155 10.80 2.88 -4.10
N VAL A 156 10.46 2.50 -2.86
CA VAL A 156 9.25 2.98 -2.16
C VAL A 156 9.40 4.46 -1.77
N SER A 157 10.55 4.86 -1.23
CA SER A 157 10.81 6.23 -0.77
C SER A 157 10.83 7.22 -1.94
N ARG A 158 11.31 6.83 -3.12
CA ARG A 158 11.24 7.65 -4.35
C ARG A 158 9.80 8.01 -4.72
N ILE A 159 8.86 7.06 -4.62
CA ILE A 159 7.45 7.33 -4.92
C ILE A 159 6.87 8.32 -3.92
N GLN A 160 7.15 8.12 -2.62
CA GLN A 160 6.69 9.02 -1.56
C GLN A 160 7.31 10.42 -1.69
N LEU A 161 8.61 10.50 -2.01
CA LEU A 161 9.32 11.74 -2.24
C LEU A 161 8.73 12.50 -3.42
N LEU A 162 8.47 11.84 -4.56
CA LEU A 162 7.82 12.46 -5.72
C LEU A 162 6.43 13.00 -5.38
N ALA A 163 5.65 12.27 -4.58
CA ALA A 163 4.34 12.74 -4.13
C ALA A 163 4.46 13.96 -3.21
N LYS A 164 5.43 13.96 -2.28
CA LYS A 164 5.70 15.09 -1.38
C LYS A 164 6.18 16.33 -2.14
N LEU A 165 7.16 16.17 -3.05
CA LEU A 165 7.65 17.26 -3.91
C LEU A 165 6.52 17.94 -4.68
N ARG A 166 5.60 17.14 -5.25
CA ARG A 166 4.42 17.67 -5.95
C ARG A 166 3.50 18.46 -5.01
N LYS A 167 3.24 17.95 -3.79
CA LYS A 167 2.38 18.62 -2.80
C LYS A 167 3.00 19.94 -2.33
N THR A 168 4.30 19.94 -2.02
CA THR A 168 5.06 21.14 -1.64
C THR A 168 5.04 22.18 -2.77
N TRP A 169 5.30 21.76 -4.01
CA TRP A 169 5.21 22.65 -5.18
C TRP A 169 3.83 23.30 -5.34
N GLN A 170 2.74 22.55 -5.12
CA GLN A 170 1.38 23.10 -5.14
C GLN A 170 1.12 24.11 -4.02
N MET A 171 1.65 23.87 -2.81
CA MET A 171 1.48 24.75 -1.66
C MET A 171 2.29 26.05 -1.78
N GLU A 172 3.54 25.92 -2.26
CA GLU A 172 4.48 27.04 -2.38
C GLU A 172 4.31 27.84 -3.68
N GLN A 173 3.39 27.43 -4.55
CA GLN A 173 3.24 27.99 -5.91
C GLN A 173 4.57 28.03 -6.65
N GLY A 174 5.35 26.96 -6.51
CA GLY A 174 6.69 26.85 -7.09
C GLY A 174 6.66 26.94 -8.62
N ASP A 175 7.82 27.22 -9.22
CA ASP A 175 7.95 27.26 -10.67
C ASP A 175 8.06 25.84 -11.26
N ALA A 176 7.68 25.69 -12.54
CA ALA A 176 7.73 24.39 -13.20
C ALA A 176 9.16 23.89 -13.40
N ALA A 177 10.12 24.80 -13.58
CA ALA A 177 11.53 24.48 -13.79
C ALA A 177 12.18 23.88 -12.53
N GLY A 178 11.91 24.45 -11.34
CA GLY A 178 12.41 23.91 -10.08
C GLY A 178 11.84 22.52 -9.78
N LEU A 179 10.54 22.30 -10.04
CA LEU A 179 9.93 20.98 -9.87
C LEU A 179 10.52 19.94 -10.83
N ARG A 180 10.79 20.32 -12.08
CA ARG A 180 11.46 19.46 -13.06
C ARG A 180 12.82 19.03 -12.58
N GLN A 181 13.68 19.98 -12.19
CA GLN A 181 15.03 19.70 -11.71
C GLN A 181 15.03 18.74 -10.51
N LEU A 182 14.10 18.94 -9.56
CA LEU A 182 13.91 18.05 -8.41
C LEU A 182 13.42 16.65 -8.80
N ARG A 183 12.60 16.52 -9.85
CA ARG A 183 12.16 15.21 -10.36
C ARG A 183 13.26 14.49 -11.12
N GLU A 184 14.01 15.22 -11.94
CA GLU A 184 15.12 14.68 -12.71
C GLU A 184 16.21 14.08 -11.80
N SER A 185 16.47 14.69 -10.64
CA SER A 185 17.41 14.15 -9.65
C SER A 185 16.93 12.85 -8.98
N VAL A 186 15.62 12.58 -8.97
CA VAL A 186 15.01 11.40 -8.32
C VAL A 186 14.74 10.25 -9.30
N VAL A 187 14.27 10.56 -10.52
CA VAL A 187 13.81 9.55 -11.49
C VAL A 187 14.41 9.71 -12.90
N GLY A 188 15.23 10.72 -13.14
CA GLY A 188 15.81 11.03 -14.44
C GLY A 188 14.84 11.72 -15.41
N ALA A 189 15.40 12.29 -16.49
CA ALA A 189 14.69 13.14 -17.45
C ALA A 189 13.45 12.48 -18.07
N ALA A 190 13.59 11.27 -18.61
CA ALA A 190 12.48 10.60 -19.31
C ALA A 190 11.28 10.29 -18.40
N ALA A 191 11.52 10.05 -17.09
CA ALA A 191 10.44 9.83 -16.13
C ALA A 191 9.84 11.16 -15.65
N ALA A 192 10.68 12.20 -15.47
CA ALA A 192 10.22 13.55 -15.17
C ALA A 192 9.26 14.08 -16.27
N ASP A 193 9.58 13.88 -17.55
CA ASP A 193 8.71 14.25 -18.66
C ASP A 193 7.33 13.57 -18.59
N ARG A 194 7.28 12.27 -18.26
CA ARG A 194 6.02 11.54 -18.08
C ARG A 194 5.21 12.08 -16.90
N LEU A 195 5.87 12.48 -15.81
CA LEU A 195 5.22 13.10 -14.65
C LEU A 195 4.64 14.47 -14.98
N GLU A 196 5.35 15.29 -15.77
CA GLU A 196 4.85 16.58 -16.26
C GLU A 196 3.63 16.42 -17.17
N GLN A 197 3.66 15.46 -18.10
CA GLN A 197 2.50 15.14 -18.94
C GLN A 197 1.29 14.71 -18.10
N LEU A 198 1.52 13.92 -17.05
CA LEU A 198 0.47 13.50 -16.12
C LEU A 198 -0.09 14.70 -15.34
N ASP A 199 0.75 15.65 -14.93
CA ASP A 199 0.30 16.87 -14.27
C ASP A 199 -0.55 17.74 -15.20
N GLN A 200 -0.15 17.91 -16.46
CA GLN A 200 -0.95 18.65 -17.43
C GLN A 200 -2.31 17.99 -17.67
N LYS A 201 -2.35 16.66 -17.81
CA LYS A 201 -3.61 15.91 -17.93
C LYS A 201 -4.50 16.13 -16.71
N ARG A 202 -3.92 16.14 -15.51
CA ARG A 202 -4.66 16.40 -14.26
C ARG A 202 -5.18 17.83 -14.19
N LEU A 203 -4.38 18.84 -14.56
CA LEU A 203 -4.81 20.24 -14.60
C LEU A 203 -5.97 20.44 -15.58
N ASN A 204 -5.84 19.90 -16.80
CA ASN A 204 -6.90 19.94 -17.81
C ASN A 204 -8.18 19.26 -17.31
N TRP A 205 -8.05 18.10 -16.64
CA TRP A 205 -9.19 17.42 -16.04
C TRP A 205 -9.88 18.26 -14.96
N HIS A 206 -9.14 18.84 -14.01
CA HIS A 206 -9.72 19.68 -12.96
C HIS A 206 -10.43 20.90 -13.56
N SER A 207 -9.79 21.60 -14.50
CA SER A 207 -10.42 22.75 -15.17
C SER A 207 -11.71 22.38 -15.90
N ARG A 208 -11.76 21.25 -16.62
CA ARG A 208 -12.98 20.74 -17.25
C ARG A 208 -14.08 20.43 -16.23
N VAL A 209 -13.72 19.81 -15.11
CA VAL A 209 -14.67 19.50 -14.03
C VAL A 209 -15.19 20.76 -13.36
N ASP A 210 -14.34 21.75 -13.08
CA ASP A 210 -14.75 22.99 -12.44
C ASP A 210 -15.73 23.78 -13.34
N ALA A 211 -15.41 23.90 -14.63
CA ALA A 211 -16.30 24.51 -15.63
C ALA A 211 -17.63 23.75 -15.75
N TRP A 212 -17.57 22.41 -15.67
CA TRP A 212 -18.75 21.56 -15.65
C TRP A 212 -19.63 21.83 -14.42
N MET A 213 -19.05 21.89 -13.22
CA MET A 213 -19.80 22.15 -11.99
C MET A 213 -20.52 23.50 -12.03
N GLN A 214 -19.87 24.55 -12.58
CA GLN A 214 -20.51 25.84 -12.80
C GLN A 214 -21.69 25.77 -13.77
N THR A 215 -21.50 25.08 -14.90
CA THR A 215 -22.55 24.87 -15.92
C THR A 215 -23.74 24.10 -15.33
N ARG A 216 -23.46 23.03 -14.59
CA ARG A 216 -24.47 22.23 -13.90
C ARG A 216 -25.27 23.07 -12.92
N ASN A 217 -24.60 23.83 -12.06
CA ASN A 217 -25.26 24.68 -11.07
C ASN A 217 -26.14 25.75 -11.74
N HIS A 218 -25.69 26.31 -12.87
CA HIS A 218 -26.51 27.25 -13.64
C HIS A 218 -27.80 26.59 -14.18
N ILE A 219 -27.73 25.38 -14.75
CA ILE A 219 -28.90 24.64 -15.24
C ILE A 219 -29.85 24.31 -14.08
N LEU A 220 -29.30 23.91 -12.93
CA LEU A 220 -30.10 23.53 -11.76
C LEU A 220 -30.80 24.74 -11.11
N ALA A 221 -30.21 25.94 -11.19
CA ALA A 221 -30.77 27.18 -10.64
C ALA A 221 -31.92 27.78 -11.49
N GLN A 222 -32.21 27.24 -12.67
CA GLN A 222 -33.29 27.73 -13.54
C GLN A 222 -34.66 27.26 -13.02
N GLU A 223 -35.23 27.97 -12.05
CA GLU A 223 -36.52 27.66 -11.43
C GLU A 223 -37.71 27.68 -12.40
N ALA A 224 -37.58 28.42 -13.51
CA ALA A 224 -38.59 28.49 -14.58
C ALA A 224 -38.78 27.17 -15.35
N LEU A 225 -37.82 26.24 -15.28
CA LEU A 225 -37.91 24.93 -15.91
C LEU A 225 -38.53 23.90 -14.96
N ALA A 226 -39.18 22.86 -15.50
CA ALA A 226 -39.57 21.73 -14.67
C ALA A 226 -38.33 20.96 -14.19
N PHE A 227 -38.43 20.29 -13.04
CA PHE A 227 -37.32 19.50 -12.49
C PHE A 227 -36.78 18.44 -13.46
N GLN A 228 -37.68 17.78 -14.21
CA GLN A 228 -37.30 16.78 -15.22
C GLN A 228 -36.51 17.41 -16.37
N ASP A 229 -36.86 18.63 -16.80
CA ASP A 229 -36.17 19.33 -17.88
C ASP A 229 -34.77 19.79 -17.44
N ARG A 230 -34.62 20.23 -16.19
CA ARG A 230 -33.29 20.54 -15.62
C ARG A 230 -32.39 19.30 -15.57
N GLN A 231 -32.92 18.17 -15.11
CA GLN A 231 -32.19 16.89 -15.05
C GLN A 231 -31.80 16.38 -16.46
N ALA A 232 -32.69 16.53 -17.44
CA ALA A 232 -32.41 16.19 -18.83
C ALA A 232 -31.32 17.11 -19.43
N GLY A 233 -31.38 18.41 -19.12
CA GLY A 233 -30.36 19.40 -19.50
C GLY A 233 -28.98 19.07 -18.94
N VAL A 234 -28.90 18.74 -17.64
CA VAL A 234 -27.65 18.28 -17.01
C VAL A 234 -27.14 16.99 -17.67
N SER A 235 -28.01 16.02 -17.93
CA SER A 235 -27.58 14.76 -18.54
C SER A 235 -27.02 14.94 -19.94
N ARG A 236 -27.63 15.81 -20.75
CA ARG A 236 -27.15 16.16 -22.10
C ARG A 236 -25.81 16.89 -22.05
N ALA A 237 -25.73 17.95 -21.26
CA ALA A 237 -24.50 18.74 -21.12
C ALA A 237 -23.35 17.90 -20.56
N ARG A 238 -23.63 16.91 -19.69
CA ARG A 238 -22.62 15.96 -19.21
C ARG A 238 -22.07 15.09 -20.34
N ALA A 239 -22.94 14.56 -21.20
CA ALA A 239 -22.56 13.73 -22.33
C ALA A 239 -21.80 14.49 -23.43
N GLU A 240 -22.01 15.81 -23.53
CA GLU A 240 -21.28 16.69 -24.45
C GLU A 240 -19.86 17.02 -23.95
N ASN A 241 -19.66 17.08 -22.63
CA ASN A 241 -18.39 17.50 -22.03
C ASN A 241 -17.46 16.35 -21.63
N PHE A 242 -17.97 15.11 -21.51
CA PHE A 242 -17.21 13.97 -20.98
C PHE A 242 -17.49 12.69 -21.76
N ASP A 243 -16.45 11.88 -21.93
CA ASP A 243 -16.59 10.56 -22.56
C ASP A 243 -17.23 9.53 -21.61
N THR A 244 -17.62 8.38 -22.16
CA THR A 244 -18.29 7.31 -21.40
C THR A 244 -17.47 6.75 -20.25
N SER A 245 -16.13 6.80 -20.33
CA SER A 245 -15.23 6.35 -19.25
C SER A 245 -15.13 7.38 -18.13
N GLU A 246 -15.26 8.68 -18.46
CA GLU A 246 -15.23 9.81 -17.55
C GLU A 246 -16.57 10.00 -16.82
N LEU A 247 -17.71 9.64 -17.43
CA LEU A 247 -19.05 9.87 -16.87
C LEU A 247 -19.23 9.34 -15.45
N LYS A 248 -18.76 8.12 -15.15
CA LYS A 248 -18.87 7.52 -13.80
C LYS A 248 -18.11 8.35 -12.76
N ARG A 249 -16.93 8.85 -13.15
CA ARG A 249 -16.08 9.68 -12.29
C ARG A 249 -16.72 11.04 -12.03
N VAL A 250 -17.29 11.67 -13.06
CA VAL A 250 -17.99 12.96 -12.93
C VAL A 250 -19.23 12.82 -12.04
N GLN A 251 -20.04 11.78 -12.22
CA GLN A 251 -21.21 11.52 -11.37
C GLN A 251 -20.84 11.31 -9.90
N ALA A 252 -19.71 10.66 -9.61
CA ALA A 252 -19.22 10.53 -8.24
C ALA A 252 -18.79 11.89 -7.66
N LEU A 253 -18.12 12.73 -8.45
CA LEU A 253 -17.73 14.08 -8.03
C LEU A 253 -18.94 14.99 -7.78
N GLU A 254 -19.98 14.89 -8.60
CA GLU A 254 -21.24 15.62 -8.40
C GLU A 254 -21.90 15.25 -7.07
N LYS A 255 -22.00 13.95 -6.76
CA LYS A 255 -22.56 13.49 -5.48
C LYS A 255 -21.77 14.01 -4.29
N LEU A 256 -20.44 14.02 -4.39
CA LEU A 256 -19.58 14.58 -3.33
C LEU A 256 -19.82 16.09 -3.16
N HIS A 257 -19.90 16.83 -4.27
CA HIS A 257 -20.18 18.26 -4.23
C HIS A 257 -21.56 18.57 -3.61
N ASP A 258 -22.60 17.81 -3.99
CA ASP A 258 -23.95 17.95 -3.45
C ASP A 258 -24.01 17.58 -1.95
N TYR A 259 -23.22 16.60 -1.51
CA TYR A 259 -23.14 16.24 -0.09
C TYR A 259 -22.45 17.33 0.74
N SER A 260 -21.37 17.92 0.21
CA SER A 260 -20.65 19.02 0.87
C SER A 260 -21.45 20.32 0.92
N SER A 261 -22.29 20.61 -0.08
CA SER A 261 -23.12 21.82 -0.10
C SER A 261 -24.30 21.75 0.88
N VAL A 262 -24.86 20.56 1.11
CA VAL A 262 -25.93 20.32 2.09
C VAL A 262 -25.41 20.38 3.53
N ASN A 263 -24.22 19.84 3.81
CA ASN A 263 -23.65 19.80 5.16
C ASN A 263 -22.83 21.04 5.56
N GLY A 264 -22.41 21.88 4.61
CA GLY A 264 -21.70 23.14 4.88
C GLY A 264 -22.60 24.34 5.21
N SER A 265 -23.92 24.14 5.26
CA SER A 265 -24.92 25.19 5.55
C SER A 265 -25.50 25.09 6.98
N GLN A 266 -24.80 24.42 7.90
CA GLN A 266 -25.10 24.37 9.34
C GLN A 266 -24.01 25.05 10.17
#